data_AF-A0AAP9GAT2-F1
#
_entry.id   AF-A0AAP9GAT2-F1
#
_cell.length_a   1.000
_cell.length_b   1.000
_cell.length_c   1.000
_cell.angle_alpha   90.00
_cell.angle_beta   90.00
_cell.angle_gamma   90.00
#
_symmetry.space_group_name_H-M   'P 1'
#
loop_
_entity.id
_entity.type
_entity.pdbx_description
1 polymer ?
#
loop_
_entity_poly.entity_id
_entity_poly.type
_entity_poly.pdbx_seq_one_letter_code
_entity_poly.pdbx_strand_id
1 'polypeptide(L)'
;MEKESATIHIQTRLTPSEYKPFKNVIENFDIKKAELFRKVILSNEKNMVEVSGSVEETDAEKRMIFLANKTSNNINQIAKKLNQAYRGEVVSERNYLKIMNELIGVRSAFEKGMDKC
;
A
#
# COMPACT_ATOMS: atom_id res chain seq x y z
N MET A 1 35.25 7.60 -33.97
CA MET A 1 34.27 7.35 -32.90
C MET A 1 34.36 5.90 -32.51
N GLU A 2 34.87 5.61 -31.32
CA GLU A 2 34.86 4.24 -30.79
C GLU A 2 33.41 3.79 -30.60
N LYS A 3 33.10 2.57 -31.02
CA LYS A 3 31.77 1.97 -30.87
C LYS A 3 31.65 1.49 -29.43
N GLU A 4 30.86 2.20 -28.63
CA GLU A 4 30.58 1.81 -27.25
C GLU A 4 29.82 0.48 -27.20
N SER A 5 30.22 -0.42 -26.30
CA SER A 5 29.61 -1.73 -26.14
C SER A 5 28.39 -1.64 -25.20
N ALA A 6 27.30 -2.30 -25.57
CA ALA A 6 26.09 -2.35 -24.73
C ALA A 6 26.29 -3.36 -23.58
N THR A 7 26.71 -2.86 -22.42
CA THR A 7 27.04 -3.68 -21.23
C THR A 7 25.90 -3.79 -20.21
N ILE A 8 24.90 -2.89 -20.28
CA ILE A 8 23.78 -2.84 -19.32
C ILE A 8 22.63 -3.74 -19.79
N HIS A 9 22.21 -4.67 -18.93
CA HIS A 9 21.08 -5.58 -19.19
C HIS A 9 19.80 -5.10 -18.51
N ILE A 10 18.74 -4.91 -19.29
CA ILE A 10 17.40 -4.50 -18.81
C ILE A 10 16.44 -5.66 -19.05
N GLN A 11 15.72 -6.09 -18.01
CA GLN A 11 14.73 -7.16 -18.08
C GLN A 11 13.48 -6.84 -17.26
N THR A 12 12.32 -7.26 -17.76
CA THR A 12 11.05 -7.21 -17.03
C THR A 12 10.18 -8.40 -17.42
N ARG A 13 9.24 -8.78 -16.55
CA ARG A 13 8.25 -9.83 -16.82
C ARG A 13 6.97 -9.21 -17.33
N LEU A 14 6.37 -9.82 -18.35
CA LEU A 14 5.09 -9.43 -18.91
C LEU A 14 4.13 -10.61 -18.82
N THR A 15 2.87 -10.33 -18.53
CA THR A 15 1.80 -11.32 -18.67
C THR A 15 1.55 -11.64 -20.15
N PRO A 16 0.89 -12.78 -20.47
CA PRO A 16 0.58 -13.14 -21.85
C PRO A 16 -0.24 -12.06 -22.58
N SER A 17 -1.14 -11.39 -21.88
CA SER A 17 -1.99 -10.32 -22.42
C SER A 17 -1.18 -9.07 -22.78
N GLU A 18 -0.28 -8.64 -21.89
CA GLU A 18 0.62 -7.50 -22.14
C GLU A 18 1.63 -7.80 -23.26
N TYR A 19 2.04 -9.06 -23.42
CA TYR A 19 2.97 -9.46 -24.47
C TYR A 19 2.32 -9.57 -25.86
N LYS A 20 1.00 -9.80 -25.93
CA LYS A 20 0.28 -10.08 -27.19
C LYS A 20 0.47 -9.01 -28.28
N PRO A 21 0.41 -7.70 -28.01
CA PRO A 21 0.64 -6.67 -29.03
C PRO A 21 2.06 -6.72 -29.61
N PHE A 22 3.07 -6.93 -28.76
CA PHE A 22 4.47 -7.02 -29.19
C PHE A 22 4.73 -8.27 -30.01
N LYS A 23 4.09 -9.40 -29.64
CA LYS A 23 4.18 -10.66 -30.38
C LYS A 23 3.73 -10.50 -31.84
N ASN A 24 2.58 -9.85 -32.07
CA ASN A 24 2.07 -9.62 -33.42
C ASN A 24 3.01 -8.76 -34.27
N VAL A 25 3.66 -7.75 -33.68
CA VAL A 25 4.63 -6.90 -34.39
C VAL A 25 5.90 -7.68 -34.73
N ILE A 26 6.39 -8.51 -33.81
CA ILE A 26 7.56 -9.36 -34.03
C ILE A 26 7.31 -10.34 -35.18
N GLU A 27 6.14 -10.98 -35.20
CA GLU A 27 5.77 -11.97 -36.21
C GLU A 27 5.48 -11.34 -37.58
N ASN A 28 4.83 -10.17 -37.63
CA ASN A 28 4.47 -9.51 -38.88
C ASN A 28 5.66 -8.85 -39.60
N PHE A 29 6.66 -8.38 -38.84
CA PHE A 29 7.79 -7.62 -39.39
C PHE A 29 9.12 -8.39 -39.34
N ASP A 30 9.13 -9.65 -38.89
CA ASP A 30 10.31 -10.51 -38.73
C ASP A 30 11.46 -9.83 -37.96
N ILE A 31 11.13 -9.11 -36.90
CA ILE A 31 12.10 -8.33 -36.12
C ILE A 31 12.51 -9.10 -34.87
N LYS A 32 13.80 -9.07 -34.53
CA LYS A 32 14.29 -9.64 -33.26
C LYS A 32 13.67 -8.90 -32.06
N LYS A 33 13.15 -9.66 -31.08
CA LYS A 33 12.57 -9.14 -29.83
C LYS A 33 13.42 -8.04 -29.18
N ALA A 34 14.72 -8.28 -29.02
CA ALA A 34 15.64 -7.33 -28.40
C ALA A 34 15.78 -6.00 -29.17
N GLU A 35 15.71 -6.05 -30.50
CA GLU A 35 15.78 -4.84 -31.34
C GLU A 35 14.51 -4.00 -31.19
N LEU A 36 13.34 -4.65 -31.20
CA LEU A 36 12.06 -3.97 -30.99
C LEU A 36 12.04 -3.25 -29.64
N PHE A 37 12.32 -3.96 -28.55
CA PHE A 37 12.29 -3.36 -27.21
C PHE A 37 13.35 -2.28 -27.02
N ARG A 38 14.56 -2.46 -27.59
CA ARG A 38 15.59 -1.41 -27.58
C ARG A 38 15.10 -0.14 -28.26
N LYS A 39 14.49 -0.23 -29.45
CA LYS A 39 13.94 0.93 -30.16
C LYS A 39 12.80 1.58 -29.37
N VAL A 40 11.89 0.79 -28.81
CA VAL A 40 10.77 1.29 -28.00
C VAL A 40 11.28 2.06 -26.78
N ILE A 41 12.21 1.48 -26.01
CA ILE A 41 12.80 2.12 -24.82
C ILE A 41 13.49 3.43 -25.18
N LEU A 42 14.34 3.43 -26.20
CA LEU A 42 15.07 4.64 -26.64
C LEU A 42 14.14 5.70 -27.22
N SER A 43 13.10 5.30 -27.97
CA SER A 43 12.12 6.24 -28.53
C SER A 43 11.27 6.92 -27.45
N ASN A 44 11.17 6.31 -26.26
CA ASN A 44 10.34 6.76 -25.17
C ASN A 44 11.13 7.45 -24.05
N GLU A 45 12.41 7.78 -24.28
CA GLU A 45 13.30 8.44 -23.31
C GLU A 45 12.68 9.73 -22.74
N LYS A 46 11.98 10.50 -23.57
CA LYS A 46 11.33 11.76 -23.16
C LYS A 46 9.98 11.59 -22.46
N ASN A 47 9.39 10.39 -22.49
CA ASN A 47 8.15 10.07 -21.78
C ASN A 47 8.39 9.00 -20.70
N MET A 48 9.62 8.91 -20.20
CA MET A 48 9.88 8.12 -18.99
C MET A 48 9.10 8.75 -17.86
N VAL A 49 8.08 8.04 -17.40
CA VAL A 49 7.35 8.40 -16.19
C VAL A 49 8.16 7.89 -15.02
N GLU A 50 8.31 8.71 -13.99
CA GLU A 50 8.72 8.21 -12.68
C GLU A 50 7.67 7.18 -12.27
N VAL A 51 8.00 5.90 -12.42
CA VAL A 51 7.20 4.83 -11.84
C VAL A 51 7.53 4.90 -10.35
N SER A 52 6.91 5.84 -9.66
CA SER A 52 6.71 5.81 -8.22
C SER A 52 5.82 4.59 -7.94
N GLY A 53 6.42 3.41 -8.07
CA GLY A 53 5.85 2.12 -7.79
C GLY A 53 5.82 1.99 -6.28
N SER A 54 4.61 2.02 -5.74
CA SER A 54 4.23 2.22 -4.35
C SER A 54 4.43 3.65 -3.87
N VAL A 55 3.38 4.24 -3.28
CA VAL A 55 3.60 5.04 -2.08
C VAL A 55 4.49 4.11 -1.24
N GLU A 56 5.80 4.36 -1.17
CA GLU A 56 6.58 3.75 -0.12
C GLU A 56 5.83 4.18 1.12
N GLU A 57 5.07 3.26 1.74
CA GLU A 57 4.47 3.53 3.03
C GLU A 57 5.64 4.00 3.87
N THR A 58 5.68 5.31 4.11
CA THR A 58 6.83 5.92 4.75
C THR A 58 7.01 5.17 6.07
N ASP A 59 8.24 5.08 6.59
CA ASP A 59 8.41 4.46 7.91
C ASP A 59 7.47 5.09 8.95
N ALA A 60 7.10 6.36 8.74
CA ALA A 60 6.05 7.07 9.48
C ALA A 60 4.64 6.48 9.29
N GLU A 61 4.20 6.18 8.06
CA GLU A 61 2.91 5.53 7.78
C GLU A 61 2.83 4.12 8.38
N LYS A 62 3.85 3.29 8.17
CA LYS A 62 3.91 1.94 8.80
C LYS A 62 3.85 2.04 10.32
N ARG A 63 4.59 3.01 10.88
CA ARG A 63 4.57 3.27 12.32
C ARG A 63 3.19 3.75 12.79
N MET A 64 2.52 4.58 12.00
CA MET A 64 1.18 5.06 12.30
C MET A 64 0.17 3.92 12.30
N ILE A 65 0.15 3.07 11.27
CA ILE A 65 -0.70 1.87 11.18
C ILE A 65 -0.42 0.93 12.37
N PHE A 66 0.85 0.72 12.72
CA PHE A 66 1.22 -0.10 13.88
C PHE A 66 0.64 0.47 15.19
N LEU A 67 0.81 1.77 15.43
CA LEU A 67 0.28 2.44 16.63
C LEU A 67 -1.25 2.43 16.65
N ALA A 68 -1.91 2.62 15.50
CA ALA A 68 -3.34 2.53 15.34
C ALA A 68 -3.88 1.15 15.78
N ASN A 69 -3.24 0.09 15.30
CA ASN A 69 -3.60 -1.28 15.67
C ASN A 69 -3.42 -1.54 17.17
N LYS A 70 -2.34 -1.02 17.78
CA LYS A 70 -2.12 -1.13 19.24
C LYS A 70 -3.19 -0.38 20.04
N THR A 71 -3.54 0.83 19.62
CA THR A 71 -4.58 1.64 20.27
C THR A 71 -5.95 0.96 20.18
N SER A 72 -6.34 0.50 18.99
CA SER A 72 -7.61 -0.22 18.78
C SER A 72 -7.72 -1.47 19.66
N ASN A 73 -6.65 -2.26 19.74
CA ASN A 73 -6.60 -3.43 20.61
C ASN A 73 -6.73 -3.07 22.10
N ASN A 74 -6.08 -1.99 22.55
CA ASN A 74 -6.19 -1.54 23.94
C ASN A 74 -7.61 -1.09 24.28
N ILE A 75 -8.27 -0.34 23.39
CA ILE A 75 -9.68 0.07 23.54
C ILE A 75 -10.57 -1.16 23.72
N ASN A 76 -10.41 -2.16 22.86
CA ASN A 76 -11.18 -3.41 22.93
C ASN A 76 -10.94 -4.18 24.24
N GLN A 77 -9.70 -4.21 24.72
CA GLN A 77 -9.38 -4.86 26.00
C GLN A 77 -10.01 -4.14 27.20
N ILE A 78 -9.99 -2.79 27.20
CA ILE A 78 -10.64 -2.00 28.25
C ILE A 78 -12.15 -2.23 28.21
N ALA A 79 -12.76 -2.16 27.03
CA ALA A 79 -14.19 -2.42 26.86
C ALA A 79 -14.58 -3.83 27.36
N LYS A 80 -13.78 -4.85 27.04
CA LYS A 80 -13.99 -6.22 27.53
C LYS A 80 -13.92 -6.31 29.05
N LYS A 81 -12.91 -5.70 29.68
CA LYS A 81 -12.77 -5.68 31.15
C LYS A 81 -13.91 -4.92 31.81
N LEU A 82 -14.31 -3.79 31.23
CA LEU A 82 -15.44 -3.00 31.70
C LEU A 82 -16.75 -3.79 31.64
N ASN A 83 -17.00 -4.50 30.54
CA ASN A 83 -18.16 -5.38 30.39
C ASN A 83 -18.19 -6.48 31.46
N GLN A 84 -17.04 -7.08 31.75
CA GLN A 84 -16.93 -8.08 32.82
C GLN A 84 -17.19 -7.48 34.20
N ALA A 85 -16.61 -6.31 34.49
CA ALA A 85 -16.80 -5.61 35.76
C ALA A 85 -18.25 -5.16 35.99
N TYR A 86 -18.93 -4.72 34.93
CA TYR A 86 -20.37 -4.39 34.99
C TYR A 86 -21.23 -5.63 35.27
N ARG A 87 -20.98 -6.74 34.55
CA ARG A 87 -21.70 -8.01 34.78
C ARG A 87 -21.44 -8.62 36.15
N GLY A 88 -20.27 -8.37 36.72
CA GLY A 88 -19.92 -8.77 38.09
C GLY A 88 -20.41 -7.78 39.16
N GLU A 89 -21.25 -6.80 38.80
CA GLU A 89 -21.80 -5.78 39.70
C GLU A 89 -20.75 -4.91 40.42
N VAL A 90 -19.49 -4.93 39.95
CA VAL A 90 -18.38 -4.13 40.49
C VAL A 90 -18.49 -2.68 40.04
N VAL A 91 -19.02 -2.45 38.84
CA VAL A 91 -19.21 -1.11 38.25
C VAL A 91 -20.70 -0.84 38.11
N SER A 92 -21.15 0.34 38.55
CA SER A 92 -22.54 0.77 38.36
C SER A 92 -22.86 1.05 36.89
N GLU A 93 -24.10 0.85 36.49
CA GLU A 93 -24.57 1.12 35.11
C GLU A 93 -24.23 2.54 34.64
N ARG A 94 -24.40 3.53 35.52
CA ARG A 94 -24.04 4.93 35.24
C ARG A 94 -22.57 5.08 34.84
N ASN A 95 -21.66 4.46 35.60
CA ASN A 95 -20.23 4.51 35.33
C ASN A 95 -19.87 3.67 34.09
N TYR A 96 -20.53 2.53 33.90
CA TYR A 96 -20.38 1.70 32.71
C TYR A 96 -20.70 2.47 31.44
N LEU A 97 -21.89 3.10 31.36
CA LEU A 97 -22.32 3.88 30.20
C LEU A 97 -21.41 5.07 29.95
N LYS A 98 -20.99 5.77 31.00
CA LYS A 98 -20.06 6.90 30.89
C LYS A 98 -18.74 6.47 30.25
N ILE A 99 -18.10 5.43 30.79
CA ILE A 99 -16.79 4.97 30.29
C ILE A 99 -16.93 4.39 28.88
N MET A 100 -18.01 3.66 28.59
CA MET A 100 -18.25 3.13 27.24
C MET A 100 -18.38 4.26 26.21
N ASN A 101 -19.11 5.33 26.53
CA ASN A 101 -19.22 6.50 25.67
C ASN A 101 -17.87 7.21 25.47
N GLU A 102 -17.04 7.30 26.52
CA GLU A 102 -15.68 7.84 26.39
C GLU A 102 -14.81 6.98 25.45
N LEU A 103 -14.86 5.65 25.56
CA LEU A 103 -14.12 4.73 24.67
C LEU A 103 -14.57 4.86 23.21
N ILE A 104 -15.89 4.99 22.96
CA ILE A 104 -16.43 5.25 21.63
C ILE A 104 -15.94 6.62 21.11
N GLY A 105 -15.92 7.64 21.97
CA GLY A 105 -15.41 8.97 21.63
C GLY A 105 -13.94 8.95 21.22
N VAL A 106 -13.09 8.25 21.98
CA VAL A 106 -11.66 8.08 21.65
C VAL A 106 -11.49 7.36 20.31
N ARG A 107 -12.24 6.27 20.08
CA ARG A 107 -12.20 5.54 18.81
C ARG A 107 -12.60 6.45 17.64
N SER A 108 -13.71 7.18 17.77
CA SER A 108 -14.20 8.05 16.70
C SER A 108 -13.24 9.22 16.39
N ALA A 109 -12.65 9.81 17.43
CA ALA A 109 -11.64 10.87 17.25
C ALA A 109 -10.39 10.32 16.55
N PHE A 110 -10.00 9.09 16.87
CA PHE A 110 -8.86 8.42 16.25
C PHE A 110 -9.11 8.08 14.78
N GLU A 111 -10.26 7.49 14.45
CA GLU A 111 -10.68 7.20 13.07
C GLU A 111 -10.70 8.48 12.22
N LYS A 112 -11.31 9.55 12.72
CA LYS A 112 -11.31 10.86 12.05
C LYS A 112 -9.92 11.49 11.89
N GLY A 113 -8.98 11.12 12.76
CA GLY A 113 -7.59 11.55 12.66
C GLY A 113 -6.87 10.83 11.52
N MET A 114 -7.10 9.52 11.37
CA MET A 114 -6.53 8.73 10.28
C MET A 114 -7.10 9.11 8.92
N ASP A 115 -8.39 9.41 8.82
CA ASP A 115 -9.03 9.82 7.55
C ASP A 115 -8.48 11.15 6.97
N LYS A 116 -7.74 11.92 7.78
CA LYS A 116 -7.12 13.19 7.40
C LYS A 116 -5.64 13.07 7.03
N CYS A 117 -5.04 11.90 7.24
CA CYS A 117 -3.68 11.58 6.83
C CYS A 117 -3.71 10.92 5.46
#